data_AF-A0A7V3A3Q7-F1
#
_entry.id   AF-A0A7V3A3Q7-F1
#
_cell.length_a   1.000
_cell.length_b   1.000
_cell.length_c   1.000
_cell.angle_alpha   90.00
_cell.angle_beta   90.00
_cell.angle_gamma   90.00
#
_symmetry.space_group_name_H-M   'P 1'
#
loop_
_entity.id
_entity.type
_entity.pdbx_description
1 polymer ?
#
loop_
_entity_poly.entity_id
_entity_poly.type
_entity_poly.pdbx_seq_one_letter_code
_entity_poly.pdbx_strand_id
1 'polypeptide(L)'
;MRLLYENPSKMQREENYFNTFISIEKNFPKGKWEKSESPDFLLRTDTKKIIGLEVATLADEKMSEITKAQFKTFEIAESLAIQNNFPIMEVKAKFRNNSRIVDINDAANELIAIIKNRLPELNDKQTYCLNGFKGKYYSTIMVKFGTRNGRKWLSNYRFHHFRMNSDSLDPINRLQSKIDDKNKKINRYLKRCDECWLLIGVDEWNAAEAVNLTEEGTQHKYECSFTRLYFLRNIEGKLLRLNTRKSAIS
;
A
#
# COMPACT_ATOMS: atom_id res chain seq x y z
N MET A 1 -20.04 -7.44 -2.58
CA MET A 1 -19.53 -7.49 -1.21
C MET A 1 -18.01 -7.68 -1.31
N ARG A 2 -17.20 -6.72 -0.84
CA ARG A 2 -15.72 -6.85 -0.89
C ARG A 2 -15.29 -7.68 0.31
N LEU A 3 -14.54 -8.75 0.08
CA LEU A 3 -13.95 -9.54 1.15
C LEU A 3 -12.69 -8.83 1.62
N LEU A 4 -12.68 -8.44 2.89
CA LEU A 4 -11.53 -7.84 3.56
C LEU A 4 -10.94 -8.90 4.47
N TYR A 5 -9.71 -9.30 4.16
CA TYR A 5 -8.94 -10.24 4.98
C TYR A 5 -7.96 -9.43 5.84
N GLU A 6 -7.79 -9.78 7.10
CA GLU A 6 -6.78 -9.16 7.96
C GLU A 6 -5.35 -9.49 7.49
N ASN A 7 -5.14 -10.70 6.96
CA ASN A 7 -3.87 -11.17 6.38
C ASN A 7 -4.13 -12.12 5.20
N PRO A 8 -4.48 -11.60 4.00
CA PRO A 8 -4.81 -12.47 2.88
C PRO A 8 -3.57 -13.21 2.35
N SER A 9 -3.75 -14.49 2.03
CA SER A 9 -2.78 -15.25 1.25
C SER A 9 -2.59 -14.61 -0.13
N LYS A 10 -1.50 -14.96 -0.82
CA LYS A 10 -1.27 -14.51 -2.20
C LYS A 10 -2.46 -14.84 -3.11
N MET A 11 -2.96 -16.07 -3.02
CA MET A 11 -4.11 -16.54 -3.81
C MET A 11 -5.39 -15.74 -3.50
N GLN A 12 -5.64 -15.44 -2.22
CA GLN A 12 -6.79 -14.61 -1.82
C GLN A 12 -6.69 -13.18 -2.36
N ARG A 13 -5.49 -12.60 -2.41
CA ARG A 13 -5.27 -11.28 -3.02
C ARG A 13 -5.52 -11.30 -4.53
N GLU A 14 -4.95 -12.27 -5.23
CA GLU A 14 -5.12 -12.41 -6.68
C GLU A 14 -6.60 -12.61 -7.06
N GLU A 15 -7.33 -13.42 -6.29
CA GLU A 15 -8.77 -13.61 -6.46
C GLU A 15 -9.58 -12.34 -6.15
N ASN A 16 -9.21 -11.58 -5.13
CA ASN A 16 -9.85 -10.30 -4.82
C ASN A 16 -9.63 -9.28 -5.95
N TYR A 17 -8.40 -9.14 -6.45
CA TYR A 17 -8.09 -8.28 -7.59
C TYR A 17 -8.88 -8.66 -8.84
N PHE A 18 -8.96 -9.97 -9.14
CA PHE A 18 -9.78 -10.48 -10.22
C PHE A 18 -11.26 -10.10 -10.07
N ASN A 19 -11.85 -10.37 -8.91
CA ASN A 19 -13.26 -10.07 -8.65
C ASN A 19 -13.55 -8.56 -8.76
N THR A 20 -12.67 -7.72 -8.21
CA THR A 20 -12.78 -6.27 -8.33
C THR A 20 -12.64 -5.82 -9.79
N PHE A 21 -11.68 -6.35 -10.53
CA PHE A 21 -11.50 -6.08 -11.96
C PHE A 21 -12.75 -6.40 -12.78
N ILE A 22 -13.34 -7.59 -12.63
CA ILE A 22 -14.58 -7.98 -13.33
C ILE A 22 -15.79 -7.14 -12.88
N SER A 23 -15.81 -6.68 -11.64
CA SER A 23 -16.85 -5.79 -11.16
C SER A 23 -16.80 -4.40 -11.80
N ILE A 24 -15.62 -3.93 -12.22
CA ILE A 24 -15.39 -2.57 -12.75
C ILE A 24 -15.31 -2.56 -14.28
N GLU A 25 -14.42 -3.36 -14.87
CA GLU A 25 -14.25 -3.44 -16.32
C GLU A 25 -15.46 -4.15 -16.93
N LYS A 26 -16.18 -3.49 -17.82
CA LYS A 26 -17.32 -4.04 -18.54
C LYS A 26 -17.05 -4.24 -20.03
N ASN A 27 -15.94 -3.69 -20.53
CA ASN A 27 -15.57 -3.71 -21.95
C ASN A 27 -14.61 -4.86 -22.27
N PHE A 28 -14.98 -6.07 -21.86
CA PHE A 28 -14.34 -7.31 -22.30
C PHE A 28 -15.35 -8.20 -23.05
N PRO A 29 -14.91 -9.09 -23.95
CA PRO A 29 -15.82 -9.95 -24.70
C PRO A 29 -16.67 -10.85 -23.79
N LYS A 30 -17.92 -11.10 -24.17
CA LYS A 30 -18.78 -12.04 -23.44
C LYS A 30 -18.16 -13.44 -23.44
N GLY A 31 -18.29 -14.12 -22.30
CA GLY A 31 -17.72 -15.44 -22.09
C GLY A 31 -17.69 -15.87 -20.63
N LYS A 32 -17.02 -16.99 -20.37
CA LYS A 32 -16.86 -17.56 -19.03
C LYS A 32 -15.40 -17.48 -18.58
N TRP A 33 -15.21 -16.96 -17.37
CA TRP A 33 -13.91 -16.96 -16.69
C TRP A 33 -13.68 -18.26 -15.92
N GLU A 34 -12.46 -18.78 -15.98
CA GLU A 34 -11.99 -19.94 -15.23
C GLU A 34 -10.59 -19.68 -14.64
N LYS A 35 -10.32 -20.24 -13.46
CA LYS A 35 -8.98 -20.23 -12.86
C LYS A 35 -8.03 -21.13 -13.66
N SER A 36 -6.77 -20.73 -13.75
CA SER A 36 -5.72 -21.44 -14.47
C SER A 36 -4.37 -21.17 -13.79
N GLU A 37 -3.37 -22.00 -14.05
CA GLU A 37 -2.03 -21.84 -13.47
C GLU A 37 -1.11 -20.90 -14.27
N SER A 38 -1.41 -20.68 -15.56
CA SER A 38 -0.58 -19.87 -16.44
C SER A 38 -1.31 -19.52 -17.74
N PRO A 39 -1.92 -18.33 -17.87
CA PRO A 39 -2.04 -17.28 -16.85
C PRO A 39 -3.06 -17.64 -15.75
N ASP A 40 -3.15 -16.81 -14.71
CA ASP A 40 -3.98 -17.04 -13.51
C ASP A 40 -5.48 -17.23 -13.81
N PHE A 41 -5.99 -16.57 -14.85
CA PHE A 41 -7.37 -16.72 -15.31
C PHE A 41 -7.46 -16.79 -16.83
N LEU A 42 -8.44 -17.54 -17.33
CA LEU A 42 -8.78 -17.63 -18.74
C LEU A 42 -10.23 -17.24 -18.96
N LEU A 43 -10.48 -16.39 -19.95
CA LEU A 43 -11.80 -16.06 -20.45
C LEU A 43 -12.02 -16.80 -21.78
N ARG A 44 -12.94 -17.76 -21.77
CA ARG A 44 -13.43 -18.42 -22.99
C ARG A 44 -14.57 -17.60 -23.56
N THR A 45 -14.30 -16.93 -24.67
CA THR A 45 -15.28 -16.05 -25.33
C THR A 45 -16.26 -16.85 -26.19
N ASP A 46 -17.41 -16.25 -26.48
CA ASP A 46 -18.43 -16.87 -27.35
C ASP A 46 -17.91 -17.09 -28.79
N THR A 47 -16.88 -16.33 -29.21
CA THR A 47 -16.21 -16.48 -30.50
C THR A 47 -15.10 -17.53 -30.50
N LYS A 48 -15.00 -18.34 -29.44
CA LYS A 48 -13.96 -19.36 -29.21
C LYS A 48 -12.54 -18.82 -29.00
N LYS A 49 -12.33 -17.50 -29.04
CA LYS A 49 -11.07 -16.88 -28.62
C LYS A 49 -10.89 -17.07 -27.11
N ILE A 50 -9.67 -17.35 -26.67
CA ILE A 50 -9.27 -17.47 -25.27
C ILE A 50 -8.41 -16.26 -24.90
N ILE A 51 -8.85 -15.52 -23.89
CA ILE A 51 -8.12 -14.37 -23.34
C ILE A 51 -7.55 -14.76 -21.99
N GLY A 52 -6.24 -14.60 -21.83
CA GLY A 52 -5.55 -14.77 -20.56
C GLY A 52 -5.56 -13.50 -19.72
N LEU A 53 -5.69 -13.63 -18.40
CA LEU A 53 -5.44 -12.55 -17.45
C LEU A 53 -4.43 -13.03 -16.41
N GLU A 54 -3.23 -12.45 -16.46
CA GLU A 54 -2.22 -12.60 -15.43
C GLU A 54 -2.43 -11.52 -14.36
N VAL A 55 -2.41 -11.92 -13.10
CA VAL A 55 -2.56 -11.03 -11.95
C VAL A 55 -1.21 -10.88 -11.25
N ALA A 56 -0.94 -9.68 -10.74
CA ALA A 56 0.27 -9.37 -10.03
C ALA A 56 0.01 -8.33 -8.94
N THR A 57 0.71 -8.44 -7.82
CA THR A 57 0.74 -7.38 -6.81
C THR A 57 1.96 -6.49 -7.01
N LEU A 58 1.77 -5.17 -6.95
CA LEU A 58 2.86 -4.20 -6.84
C LEU A 58 3.28 -4.04 -5.37
N ALA A 59 3.64 -5.15 -4.73
CA ALA A 59 4.18 -5.13 -3.38
C ALA A 59 5.67 -4.79 -3.43
N ASP A 60 6.12 -3.93 -2.51
CA ASP A 60 7.54 -3.81 -2.17
C ASP A 60 7.70 -4.52 -0.83
N GLU A 61 8.21 -5.75 -0.87
CA GLU A 61 8.33 -6.62 0.31
C GLU A 61 9.13 -5.94 1.41
N LYS A 62 10.23 -5.26 1.05
CA LYS A 62 11.07 -4.52 1.97
C LYS A 62 10.31 -3.34 2.59
N MET A 63 9.59 -2.55 1.80
CA MET A 63 8.78 -1.45 2.34
C MET A 63 7.59 -1.94 3.17
N SER A 64 7.03 -3.10 2.83
CA SER A 64 5.98 -3.77 3.62
C SER A 64 6.52 -4.18 4.99
N GLU A 65 7.70 -4.80 5.05
CA GLU A 65 8.37 -5.15 6.30
C GLU A 65 8.70 -3.92 7.15
N ILE A 66 9.27 -2.87 6.54
CA ILE A 66 9.55 -1.62 7.23
C ILE A 66 8.26 -1.01 7.80
N THR A 67 7.19 -0.98 7.01
CA THR A 67 5.90 -0.44 7.45
C THR A 67 5.29 -1.26 8.57
N LYS A 68 5.36 -2.60 8.51
CA LYS A 68 4.94 -3.48 9.61
C LYS A 68 5.74 -3.20 10.88
N ALA A 69 7.05 -3.05 10.78
CA ALA A 69 7.90 -2.71 11.92
C ALA A 69 7.53 -1.33 12.51
N GLN A 70 7.25 -0.33 11.66
CA GLN A 70 6.80 0.99 12.10
C GLN A 70 5.43 0.94 12.79
N PHE A 71 4.45 0.19 12.26
CA PHE A 71 3.16 0.01 12.94
C PHE A 71 3.34 -0.67 14.29
N LYS A 72 4.14 -1.75 14.35
CA LYS A 72 4.43 -2.44 15.59
C LYS A 72 5.11 -1.54 16.62
N THR A 73 5.95 -0.63 16.16
CA THR A 73 6.59 0.39 17.02
C THR A 73 5.55 1.26 17.72
N PHE A 74 4.50 1.68 17.01
CA PHE A 74 3.41 2.48 17.59
C PHE A 74 2.54 1.69 18.57
N GLU A 75 2.25 0.42 18.30
CA GLU A 75 1.54 -0.46 19.25
C GLU A 75 2.31 -0.61 20.57
N ILE A 76 3.63 -0.80 20.48
CA ILE A 76 4.48 -0.91 21.67
C ILE A 76 4.58 0.43 22.39
N ALA A 77 4.75 1.54 21.67
CA ALA A 77 4.78 2.87 22.28
C ALA A 77 3.47 3.19 23.01
N GLU A 78 2.31 2.85 22.44
CA GLU A 78 1.02 2.98 23.10
C GLU A 78 0.96 2.17 24.40
N SER A 79 1.40 0.91 24.35
CA SER A 79 1.46 0.05 25.54
C SER A 79 2.38 0.64 26.62
N LEU A 80 3.53 1.19 26.24
CA LEU A 80 4.46 1.86 27.16
C LEU A 80 3.84 3.13 27.76
N ALA A 81 3.11 3.93 26.98
CA ALA A 81 2.41 5.11 27.47
C ALA A 81 1.35 4.75 28.53
N ILE A 82 0.59 3.67 28.30
CA ILE A 82 -0.37 3.11 29.26
C ILE A 82 0.36 2.69 30.55
N GLN A 83 1.42 1.89 30.44
CA GLN A 83 2.19 1.40 31.59
C GLN A 83 2.82 2.52 32.41
N ASN A 84 3.21 3.63 31.76
CA ASN A 84 3.81 4.79 32.42
C ASN A 84 2.78 5.83 32.89
N ASN A 85 1.48 5.51 32.86
CA ASN A 85 0.39 6.40 33.28
C ASN A 85 0.41 7.77 32.59
N PHE A 86 0.66 7.78 31.29
CA PHE A 86 0.54 9.02 30.53
C PHE A 86 -0.92 9.50 30.53
N PRO A 87 -1.18 10.79 30.29
CA PRO A 87 -2.53 11.22 29.96
C PRO A 87 -2.92 10.68 28.56
N ILE A 88 -4.19 10.36 28.37
CA ILE A 88 -4.72 9.93 27.07
C ILE A 88 -4.34 10.97 26.01
N MET A 89 -3.74 10.54 24.91
CA MET A 89 -3.28 11.42 23.84
C MET A 89 -3.31 10.74 22.47
N GLU A 90 -3.45 11.57 21.44
CA GLU A 90 -3.11 11.23 20.06
C GLU A 90 -1.67 11.65 19.80
N VAL A 91 -0.88 10.71 19.27
CA VAL A 91 0.52 10.90 18.89
C VAL A 91 0.67 10.54 17.42
N LYS A 92 1.24 11.47 16.64
CA LYS A 92 1.63 11.23 15.26
C LYS A 92 3.12 11.43 15.11
N ALA A 93 3.87 10.46 14.60
CA ALA A 93 5.32 10.62 14.44
C ALA A 93 5.78 10.35 13.01
N LYS A 94 6.74 11.15 12.53
CA LYS A 94 7.41 10.99 11.24
C LYS A 94 8.79 10.39 11.47
N PHE A 95 9.05 9.21 10.90
CA PHE A 95 10.40 8.64 10.94
C PHE A 95 11.36 9.51 10.11
N ARG A 96 12.64 9.58 10.52
CA ARG A 96 13.70 10.30 9.78
C ARG A 96 13.98 9.66 8.43
N ASN A 97 13.87 8.34 8.36
CA ASN A 97 14.07 7.59 7.13
C ASN A 97 13.07 6.43 7.02
N ASN A 98 12.06 6.61 6.16
CA ASN A 98 11.00 5.63 5.95
C ASN A 98 11.45 4.37 5.19
N SER A 99 12.70 4.32 4.72
CA SER A 99 13.26 3.21 3.92
C SER A 99 14.25 2.31 4.69
N ARG A 100 14.44 2.56 5.99
CA ARG A 100 15.33 1.76 6.84
C ARG A 100 14.55 0.84 7.77
N ILE A 101 15.12 -0.35 8.00
CA ILE A 101 14.67 -1.26 9.05
C ILE A 101 14.79 -0.53 10.39
N VAL A 102 13.73 -0.60 11.19
CA VAL A 102 13.63 0.02 12.51
C VAL A 102 13.78 -1.08 13.54
N ASP A 103 14.62 -0.86 14.56
CA ASP A 103 14.53 -1.64 15.78
C ASP A 103 13.28 -1.18 16.54
N ILE A 104 12.27 -2.05 16.55
CA ILE A 104 10.92 -1.74 17.02
C ILE A 104 10.94 -1.27 18.49
N ASN A 105 11.72 -1.94 19.34
CA ASN A 105 11.74 -1.63 20.77
C ASN A 105 12.53 -0.36 21.04
N ASP A 106 13.70 -0.20 20.41
CA ASP A 106 14.53 1.00 20.55
C ASP A 106 13.75 2.24 20.07
N ALA A 107 13.06 2.15 18.93
CA ALA A 107 12.24 3.23 18.42
C ALA A 107 11.03 3.55 19.30
N ALA A 108 10.32 2.55 19.82
CA ALA A 108 9.18 2.77 20.71
C ALA A 108 9.61 3.46 22.01
N ASN A 109 10.73 3.02 22.60
CA ASN A 109 11.31 3.63 23.79
C ASN A 109 11.78 5.06 23.52
N GLU A 110 12.46 5.32 22.39
CA GLU A 110 12.87 6.66 21.99
C GLU A 110 11.65 7.60 21.88
N LEU A 111 10.56 7.16 21.23
CA LEU A 111 9.34 7.95 21.07
C LEU A 111 8.77 8.38 22.42
N ILE A 112 8.63 7.42 23.35
CA ILE A 112 8.09 7.67 24.68
C ILE A 112 9.04 8.54 25.52
N ALA A 113 10.36 8.33 25.42
CA ALA A 113 11.33 9.16 26.11
C ALA A 113 11.26 10.62 25.65
N ILE A 114 11.14 10.87 24.34
CA ILE A 114 10.98 12.23 23.81
C ILE A 114 9.71 12.88 24.34
N ILE A 115 8.58 12.17 24.31
CA ILE A 115 7.30 12.70 24.81
C ILE A 115 7.38 12.95 26.32
N LYS A 116 7.92 12.01 27.10
CA LYS A 116 8.07 12.12 28.56
C LYS A 116 8.84 13.37 28.95
N ASN A 117 9.96 13.61 28.28
CA ASN A 117 10.84 14.75 28.56
C ASN A 117 10.19 16.10 28.24
N ARG A 118 9.24 16.13 27.29
CA ARG A 118 8.50 17.34 26.91
C ARG A 118 7.16 17.47 27.62
N LEU A 119 6.65 16.42 28.24
CA LEU A 119 5.33 16.36 28.85
C LEU A 119 5.03 17.54 29.80
N PRO A 120 5.96 18.00 30.66
CA PRO A 120 5.71 19.15 31.54
C PRO A 120 5.43 20.47 30.82
N GLU A 121 5.86 20.60 29.56
CA GLU A 121 5.66 21.78 28.73
C GLU A 121 4.31 21.74 27.97
N LEU A 122 3.62 20.59 27.99
CA LEU A 122 2.40 20.38 27.20
C LEU A 122 1.16 20.66 28.06
N ASN A 123 0.12 21.20 27.44
CA ASN A 123 -1.20 21.38 28.05
C ASN A 123 -2.35 21.00 27.09
N ASP A 124 -3.56 20.90 27.61
CA ASP A 124 -4.74 20.45 26.86
C ASP A 124 -5.31 21.49 25.87
N LYS A 125 -4.69 22.67 25.72
CA LYS A 125 -5.28 23.78 24.92
C LYS A 125 -4.95 23.69 23.43
N GLN A 126 -3.84 23.05 23.07
CA GLN A 126 -3.29 23.07 21.72
C GLN A 126 -2.66 21.74 21.28
N THR A 127 -2.31 21.67 20.00
CA THR A 127 -1.50 20.59 19.43
C THR A 127 -0.04 21.01 19.44
N TYR A 128 0.84 20.11 19.85
CA TYR A 128 2.27 20.37 19.94
C TYR A 128 2.99 19.68 18.80
N CYS A 129 3.89 20.40 18.13
CA CYS A 129 4.79 19.85 17.13
C CYS A 129 6.20 19.83 17.73
N LEU A 130 6.59 18.68 18.26
CA LEU A 130 7.91 18.45 18.82
C LEU A 130 8.88 18.24 17.67
N ASN A 131 9.90 19.10 17.60
CA ASN A 131 10.98 19.07 16.61
C ASN A 131 12.32 19.38 17.31
N GLY A 132 13.44 19.29 16.57
CA GLY A 132 14.75 19.74 17.07
C GLY A 132 15.37 18.88 18.18
N PHE A 133 14.76 17.73 18.52
CA PHE A 133 15.35 16.77 19.44
C PHE A 133 16.42 15.92 18.74
N LYS A 134 17.42 15.48 19.52
CA LYS A 134 18.44 14.52 19.08
C LYS A 134 17.88 13.11 19.27
N GLY A 135 17.29 12.55 18.22
CA GLY A 135 16.76 11.18 18.19
C GLY A 135 17.20 10.46 16.91
N LYS A 136 17.35 9.15 16.99
CA LYS A 136 17.76 8.27 15.90
C LYS A 136 16.63 8.04 14.91
N TYR A 137 15.39 7.89 15.37
CA TYR A 137 14.29 7.38 14.56
C TYR A 137 13.33 8.46 14.07
N TYR A 138 13.05 9.49 14.87
CA TYR A 138 11.99 10.46 14.54
C TYR A 138 12.53 11.84 14.16
N SER A 139 11.91 12.45 13.15
CA SER A 139 12.19 13.83 12.74
C SER A 139 11.23 14.83 13.38
N THR A 140 9.96 14.42 13.51
CA THR A 140 8.85 15.25 13.99
C THR A 140 7.86 14.37 14.74
N ILE A 141 7.35 14.86 15.87
CA ILE A 141 6.30 14.20 16.65
C ILE A 141 5.21 15.24 16.95
N MET A 142 3.98 14.95 16.59
CA MET A 142 2.81 15.72 16.97
C MET A 142 2.09 15.06 18.14
N VAL A 143 1.80 15.83 19.18
CA VAL A 143 1.09 15.37 20.37
C VAL A 143 -0.15 16.22 20.58
N LYS A 144 -1.28 15.56 20.84
CA LYS A 144 -2.55 16.20 21.18
C LYS A 144 -3.22 15.42 22.31
N PHE A 145 -3.44 16.06 23.46
CA PHE A 145 -4.15 15.40 24.56
C PHE A 145 -5.57 15.04 24.17
N GLY A 146 -6.09 13.96 24.76
CA GLY A 146 -7.46 13.48 24.57
C GLY A 146 -8.53 14.31 25.24
N THR A 147 -8.10 15.28 26.06
CA THR A 147 -8.92 16.36 26.60
C THR A 147 -8.52 17.66 25.91
N ARG A 148 -9.50 18.53 25.62
CA ARG A 148 -9.26 19.88 25.12
C ARG A 148 -10.13 20.88 25.86
N ASN A 149 -9.49 21.85 26.53
CA ASN A 149 -10.18 22.82 27.40
C ASN A 149 -11.14 22.13 28.38
N GLY A 150 -10.68 21.07 29.05
CA GLY A 150 -11.47 20.26 29.98
C GLY A 150 -12.51 19.31 29.33
N ARG A 151 -12.70 19.34 28.01
CA ARG A 151 -13.65 18.44 27.30
C ARG A 151 -12.92 17.25 26.69
N LYS A 152 -13.33 16.05 27.08
CA LYS A 152 -12.82 14.79 26.51
C LYS A 152 -13.31 14.61 25.07
N TRP A 153 -12.39 14.48 24.11
CA TRP A 153 -12.70 14.17 22.70
C TRP A 153 -12.12 12.83 22.26
N LEU A 154 -11.26 12.23 23.08
CA LEU A 154 -10.64 10.95 22.83
C LEU A 154 -10.76 10.04 24.06
N SER A 155 -11.24 8.81 23.85
CA SER A 155 -11.47 7.82 24.91
C SER A 155 -10.27 6.92 25.20
N ASN A 156 -9.42 6.68 24.20
CA ASN A 156 -8.28 5.77 24.23
C ASN A 156 -7.07 6.43 23.56
N TYR A 157 -5.87 5.93 23.80
CA TYR A 157 -4.68 6.40 23.10
C TYR A 157 -4.79 6.19 21.58
N ARG A 158 -4.08 7.02 20.80
CA ARG A 158 -3.96 6.85 19.35
C ARG A 158 -2.55 7.16 18.90
N PHE A 159 -1.76 6.13 18.63
CA PHE A 159 -0.41 6.27 18.10
C PHE A 159 -0.40 5.87 16.63
N HIS A 160 0.04 6.77 15.74
CA HIS A 160 0.12 6.44 14.32
C HIS A 160 1.20 7.21 13.58
N HIS A 161 1.52 6.72 12.38
CA HIS A 161 2.46 7.36 11.49
C HIS A 161 1.95 8.72 11.02
N PHE A 162 2.82 9.74 11.02
CA PHE A 162 2.53 11.04 10.44
C PHE A 162 2.62 10.95 8.91
N ARG A 163 1.49 10.63 8.27
CA ARG A 163 1.36 10.69 6.81
C ARG A 163 1.18 12.15 6.40
N MET A 164 2.25 12.95 6.37
CA MET A 164 2.22 14.13 5.49
C MET A 164 2.18 13.58 4.08
N ASN A 165 1.23 14.06 3.28
CA ASN A 165 1.12 13.86 1.84
C ASN A 165 2.49 13.48 1.28
N SER A 166 2.73 12.18 1.10
CA SER A 166 3.91 11.76 0.38
C SER A 166 3.71 12.36 -0.98
N ASP A 167 4.50 13.36 -1.35
CA ASP A 167 4.70 13.73 -2.74
C ASP A 167 4.85 12.39 -3.46
N SER A 168 3.79 12.04 -4.19
CA SER A 168 3.56 10.70 -4.68
C SER A 168 4.60 10.48 -5.76
N LEU A 169 5.78 9.97 -5.36
CA LEU A 169 6.76 9.45 -6.30
C LEU A 169 6.01 8.43 -7.13
N ASP A 170 5.82 8.78 -8.40
CA ASP A 170 5.06 7.98 -9.33
C ASP A 170 5.74 6.60 -9.40
N PRO A 171 5.00 5.49 -9.22
CA PRO A 171 5.59 4.15 -9.22
C PRO A 171 6.06 3.69 -10.60
N ILE A 172 6.29 4.59 -11.56
CA ILE A 172 6.60 4.28 -12.97
C ILE A 172 7.71 3.22 -13.07
N ASN A 173 8.84 3.43 -12.41
CA ASN A 173 9.97 2.48 -12.44
C ASN A 173 9.63 1.14 -11.79
N ARG A 174 8.86 1.15 -10.70
CA ARG A 174 8.42 -0.07 -10.00
C ARG A 174 7.41 -0.86 -10.85
N LEU A 175 6.49 -0.17 -11.50
CA LEU A 175 5.54 -0.74 -12.44
C LEU A 175 6.29 -1.33 -13.64
N GLN A 176 7.21 -0.60 -14.25
CA GLN A 176 8.00 -1.09 -15.38
C GLN A 176 8.80 -2.35 -14.99
N SER A 177 9.52 -2.32 -13.87
CA SER A 177 10.23 -3.50 -13.38
C SER A 177 9.30 -4.71 -13.16
N LYS A 178 8.09 -4.50 -12.63
CA LYS A 178 7.10 -5.56 -12.45
C LYS A 178 6.59 -6.10 -13.78
N ILE A 179 6.38 -5.22 -14.76
CA ILE A 179 5.96 -5.57 -16.11
C ILE A 179 7.06 -6.40 -16.78
N ASP A 180 8.33 -5.99 -16.66
CA ASP A 180 9.48 -6.71 -17.24
C ASP A 180 9.59 -8.14 -16.71
N ASP A 181 9.39 -8.33 -15.40
CA ASP A 181 9.39 -9.66 -14.78
C ASP A 181 8.27 -10.57 -15.30
N LYS A 182 7.12 -9.97 -15.65
CA LYS A 182 6.00 -10.71 -16.25
C LYS A 182 6.18 -10.89 -17.76
N ASN A 183 6.80 -9.95 -18.47
CA ASN A 183 7.15 -10.06 -19.89
C ASN A 183 8.03 -11.29 -20.15
N LYS A 184 8.99 -11.60 -19.25
CA LYS A 184 9.81 -12.83 -19.32
C LYS A 184 8.99 -14.13 -19.41
N LYS A 185 7.71 -14.10 -19.01
CA LYS A 185 6.80 -15.26 -18.98
C LYS A 185 5.73 -15.21 -20.07
N ILE A 186 5.69 -14.18 -20.91
CA ILE A 186 4.60 -13.95 -21.88
C ILE A 186 4.41 -15.13 -22.85
N ASN A 187 5.50 -15.67 -23.39
CA ASN A 187 5.46 -16.78 -24.34
C ASN A 187 4.85 -18.05 -23.72
N ARG A 188 5.01 -18.24 -22.41
CA ARG A 188 4.38 -19.35 -21.69
C ARG A 188 2.87 -19.15 -21.53
N TYR A 189 2.43 -17.92 -21.27
CA TYR A 189 1.01 -17.59 -21.19
C TYR A 189 0.30 -17.77 -22.53
N LEU A 190 0.91 -17.30 -23.62
CA LEU A 190 0.36 -17.38 -24.98
C LEU A 190 0.26 -18.81 -25.53
N LYS A 191 0.88 -19.82 -24.90
CA LYS A 191 0.62 -21.23 -25.23
C LYS A 191 -0.80 -21.69 -24.87
N ARG A 192 -1.50 -20.94 -24.00
CA ARG A 192 -2.82 -21.30 -23.46
C ARG A 192 -3.92 -20.28 -23.78
N CYS A 193 -3.59 -19.18 -24.44
CA CYS A 193 -4.52 -18.12 -24.80
C CYS A 193 -4.05 -17.40 -26.08
N ASP A 194 -5.00 -16.86 -26.84
CA ASP A 194 -4.71 -16.13 -28.08
C ASP A 194 -4.13 -14.74 -27.80
N GLU A 195 -4.48 -14.17 -26.65
CA GLU A 195 -3.88 -12.96 -26.12
C GLU A 195 -3.86 -12.99 -24.59
N CYS A 196 -2.92 -12.28 -23.98
CA CYS A 196 -2.80 -12.19 -22.53
C CYS A 196 -2.82 -10.73 -22.08
N TRP A 197 -3.58 -10.45 -21.03
CA TRP A 197 -3.66 -9.16 -20.34
C TRP A 197 -2.92 -9.26 -19.02
N LEU A 198 -2.41 -8.12 -18.53
CA LEU A 198 -1.77 -8.01 -17.22
C LEU A 198 -2.57 -7.06 -16.34
N LEU A 199 -2.93 -7.54 -15.15
CA LEU A 199 -3.52 -6.75 -14.08
C LEU A 199 -2.53 -6.62 -12.93
N ILE A 200 -2.11 -5.40 -12.63
CA ILE A 200 -1.28 -5.08 -11.48
C ILE A 200 -2.14 -4.41 -10.41
N GLY A 201 -2.33 -5.08 -9.27
CA GLY A 201 -3.10 -4.58 -8.14
C GLY A 201 -2.22 -4.06 -6.98
N VAL A 202 -2.78 -3.16 -6.20
CA VAL A 202 -2.27 -2.70 -4.88
C VAL A 202 -3.39 -2.70 -3.85
N ASP A 203 -3.05 -3.00 -2.59
CA ASP A 203 -3.95 -2.86 -1.44
C ASP A 203 -3.58 -1.61 -0.62
N GLU A 204 -4.46 -0.62 -0.60
CA GLU A 204 -4.16 0.73 -0.07
C GLU A 204 -4.17 0.81 1.47
N TRP A 205 -4.51 -0.27 2.17
CA TRP A 205 -4.60 -0.30 3.64
C TRP A 205 -3.21 -0.27 4.28
N ASN A 206 -2.23 -0.92 3.64
CA ASN A 206 -0.85 -0.86 4.08
C ASN A 206 -0.20 0.40 3.50
N ALA A 207 0.33 1.28 4.35
CA ALA A 207 0.92 2.55 3.93
C ALA A 207 2.01 2.39 2.84
N ALA A 208 2.71 1.25 2.83
CA ALA A 208 3.71 0.90 1.81
C ALA A 208 3.13 0.70 0.39
N GLU A 209 1.85 0.35 0.29
CA GLU A 209 1.14 -0.01 -0.94
C GLU A 209 0.09 1.04 -1.35
N ALA A 210 -0.08 2.11 -0.56
CA ALA A 210 -0.86 3.28 -0.91
C ALA A 210 -0.15 4.08 -2.02
N VAL A 211 -0.06 3.45 -3.18
CA VAL A 211 0.57 3.98 -4.37
C VAL A 211 -0.51 4.64 -5.22
N ASN A 212 -0.27 5.91 -5.56
CA ASN A 212 -1.07 6.65 -6.51
C ASN A 212 -0.24 6.89 -7.77
N LEU A 213 -0.87 6.70 -8.93
CA LEU A 213 -0.34 7.20 -10.19
C LEU A 213 -0.63 8.70 -10.25
N THR A 214 0.38 9.50 -10.58
CA THR A 214 0.13 10.90 -10.93
C THR A 214 -0.37 10.98 -12.38
N GLU A 215 -0.61 12.19 -12.87
CA GLU A 215 -0.89 12.41 -14.28
C GLU A 215 0.26 11.89 -15.17
N GLU A 216 1.51 12.07 -14.73
CA GLU A 216 2.69 11.57 -15.43
C GLU A 216 2.66 10.05 -15.58
N GLY A 217 2.46 9.30 -14.49
CA GLY A 217 2.41 7.84 -14.51
C GLY A 217 1.21 7.26 -15.25
N THR A 218 0.12 8.03 -15.36
CA THR A 218 -1.05 7.68 -16.18
C THR A 218 -0.77 7.87 -17.68
N GLN A 219 -0.04 8.93 -18.04
CA GLN A 219 0.32 9.24 -19.42
C GLN A 219 1.58 8.47 -19.90
N HIS A 220 2.38 7.95 -18.98
CA HIS A 220 3.60 7.18 -19.28
C HIS A 220 3.32 5.97 -20.18
N LYS A 221 4.20 5.73 -21.15
CA LYS A 221 4.12 4.60 -22.09
C LYS A 221 5.02 3.44 -21.63
N TYR A 222 4.43 2.49 -20.92
CA TYR A 222 5.13 1.32 -20.40
C TYR A 222 5.53 0.35 -21.53
N GLU A 223 6.72 -0.23 -21.44
CA GLU A 223 7.15 -1.31 -22.33
C GLU A 223 6.49 -2.61 -21.90
N CYS A 224 5.56 -3.10 -22.72
CA CYS A 224 4.70 -4.21 -22.33
C CYS A 224 4.43 -5.13 -23.51
N SER A 225 4.61 -6.44 -23.31
CA SER A 225 4.28 -7.48 -24.30
C SER A 225 2.84 -7.99 -24.18
N PHE A 226 2.12 -7.62 -23.11
CA PHE A 226 0.71 -7.96 -22.93
C PHE A 226 -0.19 -7.05 -23.78
N THR A 227 -1.30 -7.59 -24.29
CA THR A 227 -2.23 -6.86 -25.15
C THR A 227 -2.93 -5.71 -24.42
N ARG A 228 -3.18 -5.89 -23.13
CA ARG A 228 -3.73 -4.85 -22.25
C ARG A 228 -2.99 -4.88 -20.92
N LEU A 229 -2.76 -3.70 -20.38
CA LEU A 229 -2.16 -3.48 -19.08
C LEU A 229 -3.12 -2.66 -18.22
N TYR A 230 -3.40 -3.16 -17.03
CA TYR A 230 -4.29 -2.54 -16.08
C TYR A 230 -3.59 -2.33 -14.74
N PHE A 231 -3.87 -1.19 -14.11
CA PHE A 231 -3.50 -0.89 -12.73
C PHE A 231 -4.76 -0.75 -11.88
N LEU A 232 -4.83 -1.52 -10.79
CA LEU A 232 -5.98 -1.58 -9.91
C LEU A 232 -5.60 -1.12 -8.50
N ARG A 233 -6.29 -0.09 -8.03
CA ARG A 233 -6.35 0.32 -6.63
C ARG A 233 -7.56 -0.37 -6.02
N ASN A 234 -7.31 -1.51 -5.37
CA ASN A 234 -8.31 -2.52 -5.10
C ASN A 234 -9.37 -2.05 -4.09
N ILE A 235 -8.92 -1.36 -3.04
CA ILE A 235 -9.78 -0.87 -1.96
C ILE A 235 -10.60 0.32 -2.43
N GLU A 236 -10.04 1.22 -3.23
CA GLU A 236 -10.83 2.30 -3.81
C GLU A 236 -11.74 1.81 -4.94
N GLY A 237 -11.41 0.67 -5.55
CA GLY A 237 -12.08 0.19 -6.75
C GLY A 237 -11.82 1.10 -7.95
N LYS A 238 -10.61 1.66 -8.03
CA LYS A 238 -10.20 2.49 -9.17
C LYS A 238 -9.34 1.64 -10.10
N LEU A 239 -9.85 1.43 -11.31
CA LEU A 239 -9.16 0.71 -12.37
C LEU A 239 -8.69 1.69 -13.44
N LEU A 240 -7.43 1.60 -13.82
CA LEU A 240 -6.83 2.37 -14.90
C LEU A 240 -6.28 1.42 -15.96
N ARG A 241 -6.59 1.67 -17.23
CA ARG A 241 -5.88 1.04 -18.34
C ARG A 241 -4.65 1.89 -18.65
N LEU A 242 -3.47 1.30 -18.56
CA LEU A 242 -2.21 2.02 -18.76
C LEU A 242 -1.83 2.05 -20.24
N ASN A 243 -1.13 3.12 -20.63
CA ASN A 243 -0.60 3.27 -21.98
C ASN A 243 0.61 2.37 -22.17
N THR A 244 0.66 1.63 -23.28
CA THR A 244 1.76 0.71 -23.58
C THR A 244 2.39 1.02 -24.91
N ARG A 245 3.68 0.71 -25.02
CA ARG A 245 4.39 0.50 -26.29
C ARG A 245 4.86 -0.95 -26.34
N LYS A 246 4.87 -1.56 -27.52
CA LYS A 246 5.32 -2.94 -27.68
C LYS A 246 6.78 -3.04 -27.23
N SER A 247 7.04 -3.94 -26.28
CA SER A 247 8.41 -4.34 -25.97
C SER A 247 8.97 -5.15 -27.15
N ALA A 248 10.23 -4.89 -27.52
CA ALA A 248 10.91 -5.71 -28.50
C ALA A 248 11.02 -7.13 -27.91
N ILE A 249 10.45 -8.12 -28.59
CA ILE A 249 10.54 -9.51 -28.15
C ILE A 249 12.01 -9.92 -28.33
N SER A 250 12.75 -10.02 -27.22
CA SER A 250 14.09 -10.62 -27.18
C SER A 250 14.00 -12.13 -27.08
#